data_AF-A0A815GY90-F1
#
_entry.id   AF-A0A815GY90-F1
#
_cell.length_a   1.000
_cell.length_b   1.000
_cell.length_c   1.000
_cell.angle_alpha   90.00
_cell.angle_beta   90.00
_cell.angle_gamma   90.00
#
_symmetry.space_group_name_H-M   'P 1'
#
loop_
_entity.id
_entity.type
_entity.pdbx_description
1 polymer ?
#
loop_
_entity_poly.entity_id
_entity_poly.type
_entity_poly.pdbx_seq_one_letter_code
_entity_poly.pdbx_strand_id
1 'polypeptide(L)'
;MKPCDINPCYGMSNCTNDPSQRLGYSCNCMSGFTGINCDVNIQPCKVNTCLQNGLCIEMNETDFICNCSQGYMGIHCQDMINYCNRNITCLNEGICRPILLDYKCECLYGTSGRHCENLAAGLVIRQYAAKSFSYIAIIGIVAVYLFAIILDILKYVFGIDVARNERRELRHKRNLHKKKNLEEKQARKTHLVLQYID
;
A
#
# COMPACT_ATOMS: atom_id res chain seq x y z
N MET A 1 -28.23 -41.94 -62.19
CA MET A 1 -29.00 -41.12 -61.22
C MET A 1 -28.06 -40.06 -60.68
N LYS A 2 -28.45 -38.79 -60.76
CA LYS A 2 -27.68 -37.67 -60.22
C LYS A 2 -28.15 -37.36 -58.79
N PRO A 3 -27.30 -36.81 -57.92
CA PRO A 3 -27.68 -36.60 -56.52
C PRO A 3 -28.91 -35.70 -56.31
N CYS A 4 -29.12 -34.67 -57.14
CA CYS A 4 -30.32 -33.81 -57.02
C CYS A 4 -31.63 -34.48 -57.47
N ASP A 5 -31.61 -35.70 -58.04
CA ASP A 5 -32.84 -36.41 -58.46
C ASP A 5 -33.72 -36.80 -57.26
N ILE A 6 -33.14 -36.90 -56.06
CA ILE A 6 -33.84 -37.21 -54.80
C ILE A 6 -34.05 -35.98 -53.90
N ASN A 7 -33.70 -34.79 -54.38
CA ASN A 7 -33.70 -33.51 -53.65
C ASN A 7 -33.14 -33.59 -52.21
N PRO A 8 -31.81 -33.72 -52.04
CA PRO A 8 -31.18 -33.86 -50.73
C PRO A 8 -31.22 -32.57 -49.88
N CYS A 9 -31.55 -31.41 -50.47
CA CYS A 9 -31.59 -30.13 -49.78
C CYS A 9 -32.91 -29.95 -49.02
N TYR A 10 -32.83 -29.45 -47.79
CA TYR A 10 -33.98 -29.23 -46.93
C TYR A 10 -34.86 -28.06 -47.42
N GLY A 11 -36.18 -28.27 -47.31
CA GLY A 11 -37.20 -27.28 -47.63
C GLY A 11 -37.18 -26.85 -49.09
N MET A 12 -37.22 -25.53 -49.33
CA MET A 12 -37.21 -24.92 -50.68
C MET A 12 -35.81 -24.51 -51.14
N SER A 13 -34.75 -25.04 -50.52
CA SER A 13 -33.36 -24.75 -50.89
C SER A 13 -33.02 -25.31 -52.28
N ASN A 14 -32.19 -24.62 -53.05
CA ASN A 14 -31.88 -25.01 -54.43
C ASN A 14 -30.72 -26.02 -54.49
N CYS A 15 -30.92 -27.16 -55.17
CA CYS A 15 -29.92 -28.21 -55.36
C CYS A 15 -29.20 -28.05 -56.70
N THR A 16 -27.87 -28.03 -56.68
CA THR A 16 -27.05 -28.07 -57.89
C THR A 16 -26.18 -29.33 -57.91
N ASN A 17 -26.20 -30.07 -59.01
CA ASN A 17 -25.28 -31.19 -59.20
C ASN A 17 -23.87 -30.62 -59.44
N ASP A 18 -22.97 -30.86 -58.50
CA ASP A 18 -21.63 -30.29 -58.45
C ASP A 18 -20.60 -31.40 -58.24
N PRO A 19 -19.98 -31.92 -59.31
CA PRO A 19 -18.99 -32.98 -59.21
C PRO A 19 -17.68 -32.55 -58.54
N SER A 20 -17.47 -31.25 -58.28
CA SER A 20 -16.33 -30.76 -57.50
C SER A 20 -16.50 -30.99 -56.00
N GLN A 21 -17.75 -31.13 -55.53
CA GLN A 21 -18.06 -31.45 -54.14
C GLN A 21 -17.92 -32.95 -53.87
N ARG A 22 -17.51 -33.32 -52.65
CA ARG A 22 -17.33 -34.72 -52.24
C ARG A 22 -18.58 -35.59 -52.43
N LEU A 23 -19.77 -35.01 -52.28
CA LEU A 23 -21.05 -35.70 -52.41
C LEU A 23 -21.67 -35.58 -53.82
N GLY A 24 -21.03 -34.87 -54.75
CA GLY A 24 -21.51 -34.67 -56.11
C GLY A 24 -22.66 -33.66 -56.26
N TYR A 25 -22.98 -32.92 -55.20
CA TYR A 25 -23.97 -31.84 -55.19
C TYR A 25 -23.60 -30.72 -54.21
N SER A 26 -24.25 -29.58 -54.38
CA SER A 26 -24.23 -28.45 -53.45
C SER A 26 -25.65 -27.94 -53.23
N CYS A 27 -25.96 -27.55 -51.99
CA CYS A 27 -27.22 -26.93 -51.63
C CYS A 27 -27.02 -25.44 -51.40
N ASN A 28 -27.80 -24.60 -52.10
CA ASN A 28 -27.88 -23.18 -51.80
C ASN A 28 -28.99 -22.93 -50.77
N CYS A 29 -28.58 -22.73 -49.52
CA CYS A 29 -29.49 -22.60 -48.39
C CYS A 29 -30.26 -21.28 -48.41
N MET A 30 -31.53 -21.34 -47.98
CA MET A 30 -32.31 -20.15 -47.68
C MET A 30 -31.74 -19.41 -46.46
N SER A 31 -32.10 -18.12 -46.32
CA SER A 31 -31.74 -17.33 -45.12
C SER A 31 -32.20 -18.04 -43.85
N GLY A 32 -31.36 -18.06 -42.83
CA GLY A 32 -31.65 -18.75 -41.56
C GLY A 32 -31.35 -20.24 -41.52
N PHE A 33 -30.83 -20.83 -42.61
CA PHE A 33 -30.48 -22.26 -42.67
C PHE A 33 -29.02 -22.46 -43.08
N THR A 34 -28.41 -23.52 -42.54
CA THR A 34 -27.03 -23.91 -42.81
C THR A 34 -26.88 -25.44 -42.77
N GLY A 35 -25.66 -25.93 -42.93
CA GLY A 35 -25.36 -27.35 -43.06
C GLY A 35 -25.32 -27.81 -44.52
N ILE A 36 -24.76 -29.00 -44.74
CA ILE A 36 -24.57 -29.58 -46.09
C ILE A 36 -25.91 -29.72 -46.83
N ASN A 37 -26.98 -30.03 -46.09
CA ASN A 37 -28.32 -30.20 -46.62
C ASN A 37 -29.25 -29.03 -46.25
N CYS A 38 -28.74 -27.92 -45.73
CA CYS A 38 -29.55 -26.79 -45.26
C CYS A 38 -30.58 -27.17 -44.17
N ASP A 39 -30.29 -28.23 -43.41
CA ASP A 39 -31.15 -28.84 -42.40
C ASP A 39 -30.89 -28.32 -40.97
N VAL A 40 -29.92 -27.42 -40.82
CA VAL A 40 -29.58 -26.80 -39.54
C VAL A 40 -30.09 -25.36 -39.50
N ASN A 41 -31.03 -25.07 -38.61
CA ASN A 41 -31.48 -23.70 -38.38
C ASN A 41 -30.36 -22.88 -37.72
N ILE A 42 -30.09 -21.71 -38.27
CA ILE A 42 -29.24 -20.71 -37.64
C ILE A 42 -29.99 -20.17 -36.43
N GLN A 43 -29.30 -20.13 -35.30
CA GLN A 43 -29.80 -19.57 -34.04
C GLN A 43 -28.83 -18.46 -33.63
N PRO A 44 -29.08 -17.20 -34.04
CA PRO A 44 -28.18 -16.10 -33.74
C PRO A 44 -27.96 -15.94 -32.23
N CYS A 45 -29.02 -16.14 -31.44
CA CYS A 45 -28.98 -16.07 -29.97
C CYS A 45 -28.85 -17.42 -29.26
N LYS A 46 -28.02 -18.32 -29.81
CA LYS A 46 -27.67 -19.56 -29.12
C LYS A 46 -26.94 -19.27 -27.79
N VAL A 47 -26.88 -20.30 -26.92
CA VAL A 47 -26.19 -20.23 -25.62
C VAL A 47 -24.76 -19.71 -25.79
N ASN A 48 -24.38 -18.73 -24.97
CA ASN A 48 -23.07 -18.05 -24.92
C ASN A 48 -22.75 -17.08 -26.07
N THR A 49 -23.70 -16.67 -26.92
CA THR A 49 -23.45 -15.63 -27.94
C THR A 49 -23.04 -14.30 -27.30
N CYS A 50 -23.72 -13.87 -26.24
CA CYS A 50 -23.36 -12.67 -25.47
C CYS A 50 -22.68 -13.07 -24.17
N LEU A 51 -21.49 -12.53 -23.91
CA LEU A 51 -20.70 -12.79 -22.73
C LEU A 51 -21.12 -11.87 -21.57
N GLN A 52 -20.59 -12.14 -20.37
CA GLN A 52 -20.72 -11.27 -19.19
C GLN A 52 -22.18 -10.92 -18.84
N ASN A 53 -23.07 -11.91 -18.96
CA ASN A 53 -24.51 -11.76 -18.75
C ASN A 53 -25.15 -10.70 -19.66
N GLY A 54 -24.62 -10.48 -20.87
CA GLY A 54 -25.30 -9.70 -21.90
C GLY A 54 -26.57 -10.38 -22.38
N LEU A 55 -27.60 -9.59 -22.69
CA LEU A 55 -28.85 -10.09 -23.28
C LEU A 55 -28.68 -10.16 -24.80
N CYS A 56 -28.90 -11.34 -25.37
CA CYS A 56 -28.93 -11.51 -26.82
C CYS A 56 -30.31 -11.14 -27.37
N ILE A 57 -30.32 -10.33 -28.44
CA ILE A 57 -31.51 -9.89 -29.14
C ILE A 57 -31.36 -10.30 -30.60
N GLU A 58 -32.26 -11.15 -31.08
CA GLU A 58 -32.29 -11.57 -32.49
C GLU A 58 -32.78 -10.39 -33.36
N MET A 59 -32.05 -10.11 -34.44
CA MET A 59 -32.36 -9.01 -35.37
C MET A 59 -33.05 -9.53 -36.64
N ASN A 60 -32.58 -10.66 -37.16
CA ASN A 60 -33.19 -11.41 -38.27
C ASN A 60 -32.78 -12.89 -38.16
N GLU A 61 -32.96 -13.69 -39.20
CA GLU A 61 -32.70 -15.13 -39.17
C GLU A 61 -31.20 -15.49 -39.04
N THR A 62 -30.29 -14.53 -39.27
CA THR A 62 -28.83 -14.75 -39.23
C THR A 62 -28.10 -13.80 -38.28
N ASP A 63 -28.69 -12.66 -37.94
CA ASP A 63 -28.07 -11.57 -37.19
C ASP A 63 -28.65 -11.43 -35.79
N PHE A 64 -27.80 -10.93 -34.88
CA PHE A 64 -28.15 -10.60 -33.52
C PHE A 64 -27.44 -9.33 -33.09
N ILE A 65 -27.89 -8.76 -31.97
CA ILE A 65 -27.17 -7.75 -31.22
C ILE A 65 -27.12 -8.14 -29.74
N CYS A 66 -25.99 -7.87 -29.09
CA CYS A 66 -25.87 -8.03 -27.65
C CYS A 66 -26.16 -6.71 -26.94
N ASN A 67 -27.16 -6.71 -26.07
CA ASN A 67 -27.33 -5.65 -25.08
C ASN A 67 -26.46 -5.95 -23.86
N CYS A 68 -25.32 -5.26 -23.76
CA CYS A 68 -24.33 -5.52 -22.73
C CYS A 68 -24.77 -5.09 -21.34
N SER A 69 -24.46 -5.92 -20.35
CA SER A 69 -24.56 -5.55 -18.95
C SER A 69 -23.63 -4.37 -18.64
N GLN A 70 -23.98 -3.62 -17.60
CA GLN A 70 -23.25 -2.40 -17.22
C GLN A 70 -21.76 -2.69 -17.02
N GLY A 71 -20.89 -1.87 -17.62
CA GLY A 71 -19.44 -2.01 -17.52
C GLY A 71 -18.77 -2.86 -18.61
N TYR A 72 -19.55 -3.44 -19.53
CA TYR A 72 -19.04 -4.21 -20.67
C TYR A 72 -19.44 -3.60 -22.01
N MET A 73 -18.68 -3.92 -23.06
CA MET A 73 -18.86 -3.46 -24.43
C MET A 73 -18.32 -4.49 -25.45
N GLY A 74 -18.50 -4.19 -26.73
CA GLY A 74 -18.12 -5.06 -27.84
C GLY A 74 -19.31 -5.86 -28.38
N ILE A 75 -19.13 -6.46 -29.57
CA ILE A 75 -20.19 -7.18 -30.29
C ILE A 75 -20.77 -8.33 -29.46
N HIS A 76 -19.93 -8.98 -28.64
CA HIS A 76 -20.30 -10.08 -27.76
C HIS A 76 -20.20 -9.69 -26.27
N CYS A 77 -20.10 -8.40 -25.93
CA CYS A 77 -19.86 -7.93 -24.57
C CYS A 77 -18.59 -8.51 -23.92
N GLN A 78 -17.57 -8.79 -24.75
CA GLN A 78 -16.34 -9.41 -24.32
C GLN A 78 -15.37 -8.47 -23.60
N ASP A 79 -15.49 -7.16 -23.84
CA ASP A 79 -14.54 -6.16 -23.38
C ASP A 79 -15.12 -5.39 -22.20
N MET A 80 -14.31 -5.15 -21.17
CA MET A 80 -14.66 -4.21 -20.11
C MET A 80 -14.51 -2.79 -20.63
N ILE A 81 -15.45 -1.91 -20.29
CA ILE A 81 -15.36 -0.49 -20.60
C ILE A 81 -14.09 0.07 -19.93
N ASN A 82 -13.18 0.62 -20.74
CA ASN A 82 -11.99 1.26 -20.22
C ASN A 82 -12.31 2.69 -19.75
N TYR A 83 -12.60 2.83 -18.45
CA TYR A 83 -12.89 4.13 -17.84
C TYR A 83 -11.69 5.09 -17.85
N CYS A 84 -10.44 4.61 -17.95
CA CYS A 84 -9.27 5.48 -18.07
C CYS A 84 -9.31 6.38 -19.31
N ASN A 85 -10.01 5.96 -20.38
CA ASN A 85 -10.13 6.74 -21.61
C ASN A 85 -11.14 7.90 -21.49
N ARG A 86 -11.89 8.00 -20.38
CA ARG A 86 -12.89 9.06 -20.16
C ARG A 86 -12.31 10.31 -19.52
N ASN A 87 -11.20 10.80 -20.08
CA ASN A 87 -10.49 12.01 -19.62
C ASN A 87 -9.99 11.91 -18.17
N ILE A 88 -9.56 10.71 -17.78
CA ILE A 88 -9.05 10.43 -16.44
C ILE A 88 -7.53 10.51 -16.48
N THR A 89 -6.98 11.37 -15.62
CA THR A 89 -5.53 11.56 -15.52
C THR A 89 -5.09 11.22 -14.11
N CYS A 90 -4.26 10.19 -13.98
CA CYS A 90 -3.53 9.94 -12.74
C CYS A 90 -2.29 10.85 -12.74
N LEU A 91 -2.21 11.75 -11.76
CA LEU A 91 -1.13 12.70 -11.59
C LEU A 91 0.14 12.02 -11.04
N ASN A 92 1.24 12.77 -11.04
CA ASN A 92 2.53 12.33 -10.48
C ASN A 92 2.96 10.94 -10.97
N GLU A 93 2.85 10.75 -12.29
CA GLU A 93 3.21 9.51 -13.01
C GLU A 93 2.41 8.26 -12.58
N GLY A 94 1.26 8.44 -11.93
CA GLY A 94 0.38 7.33 -11.56
C GLY A 94 -0.13 6.54 -12.78
N ILE A 95 -0.30 5.23 -12.63
CA ILE A 95 -0.80 4.36 -13.69
C ILE A 95 -2.32 4.19 -13.54
N CYS A 96 -3.09 4.49 -14.59
CA CYS A 96 -4.53 4.22 -14.59
C CYS A 96 -4.81 2.76 -14.92
N ARG A 97 -5.62 2.10 -14.09
CA ARG A 97 -6.14 0.75 -14.33
C ARG A 97 -7.66 0.79 -14.43
N PRO A 98 -8.26 0.28 -15.52
CA PRO A 98 -9.71 0.11 -15.57
C PRO A 98 -10.11 -1.00 -14.60
N ILE A 99 -11.24 -0.80 -13.92
CA ILE A 99 -11.89 -1.81 -13.08
C ILE A 99 -13.38 -1.87 -13.44
N LEU A 100 -14.10 -2.87 -12.93
CA LEU A 100 -15.52 -3.01 -13.23
C LEU A 100 -16.28 -1.77 -12.78
N LEU A 101 -16.92 -1.08 -13.73
CA LEU A 101 -17.69 0.15 -13.54
C LEU A 101 -16.92 1.40 -13.09
N ASP A 102 -15.58 1.35 -12.98
CA ASP A 102 -14.78 2.48 -12.52
C ASP A 102 -13.31 2.38 -12.99
N TYR A 103 -12.42 3.15 -12.38
CA TYR A 103 -10.98 3.10 -12.56
C TYR A 103 -10.27 3.20 -11.22
N LYS A 104 -8.99 2.84 -11.20
CA LYS A 104 -8.10 3.05 -10.07
C LYS A 104 -6.77 3.62 -10.56
N CYS A 105 -6.29 4.67 -9.90
CA CYS A 105 -4.92 5.14 -10.08
C CYS A 105 -3.98 4.36 -9.14
N GLU A 106 -2.99 3.70 -9.71
CA GLU A 106 -1.87 3.10 -8.97
C GLU A 106 -0.79 4.17 -8.78
N CYS A 107 -0.73 4.70 -7.56
CA CYS A 107 0.18 5.79 -7.21
C CYS A 107 1.60 5.31 -6.96
N LEU A 108 2.58 6.07 -7.44
CA LEU A 108 4.01 5.87 -7.17
C LEU A 108 4.37 6.20 -5.72
N TYR A 109 5.59 5.80 -5.32
CA TYR A 109 6.06 6.02 -3.96
C TYR A 109 6.02 7.50 -3.57
N GLY A 110 5.40 7.78 -2.43
CA GLY A 110 5.30 9.15 -1.93
C GLY A 110 4.18 9.96 -2.57
N THR A 111 3.23 9.35 -3.28
CA THR A 111 1.99 10.00 -3.73
C THR A 111 0.75 9.24 -3.25
N SER A 112 -0.38 9.93 -3.14
CA SER A 112 -1.66 9.37 -2.68
C SER A 112 -2.84 10.22 -3.19
N GLY A 113 -4.08 9.75 -2.98
CA GLY A 113 -5.29 10.39 -3.48
C GLY A 113 -5.99 9.56 -4.55
N ARG A 114 -7.14 10.03 -5.04
CA ARG A 114 -7.93 9.31 -6.06
C ARG A 114 -7.26 9.35 -7.42
N HIS A 115 -6.56 10.45 -7.70
CA HIS A 115 -5.81 10.73 -8.92
C HIS A 115 -4.32 10.90 -8.63
N CYS A 116 -3.83 10.38 -7.50
CA CYS A 116 -2.44 10.56 -7.05
C CYS A 116 -2.03 12.04 -6.93
N GLU A 117 -2.98 12.92 -6.63
CA GLU A 117 -2.81 14.37 -6.54
C GLU A 117 -2.03 14.83 -5.31
N ASN A 118 -2.05 14.03 -4.24
CA ASN A 118 -1.40 14.37 -3.00
C ASN A 118 0.03 13.83 -3.02
N LEU A 119 1.00 14.70 -2.81
CA LEU A 119 2.35 14.30 -2.44
C LEU A 119 2.29 13.88 -0.97
N ALA A 120 2.60 12.62 -0.67
CA ALA A 120 2.65 12.11 0.68
C ALA A 120 3.78 12.79 1.45
N ALA A 121 3.46 13.94 2.03
CA ALA A 121 4.32 14.68 2.94
C ALA A 121 4.73 13.82 4.15
N GLY A 122 4.05 12.71 4.43
CA GLY A 122 4.35 11.82 5.57
C GLY A 122 5.76 11.24 5.57
N LEU A 123 6.38 10.99 4.40
CA LEU A 123 7.79 10.57 4.34
C LEU A 123 8.74 11.74 4.66
N VAL A 124 8.41 12.94 4.15
CA VAL A 124 9.17 14.17 4.43
C VAL A 124 9.04 14.55 5.91
N ILE A 125 7.83 14.50 6.48
CA ILE A 125 7.53 14.83 7.87
C ILE A 125 8.15 13.80 8.82
N ARG A 126 8.17 12.49 8.51
CA ARG A 126 8.88 11.50 9.35
C ARG A 126 10.38 11.78 9.41
N GLN A 127 11.00 12.16 8.30
CA GLN A 127 12.41 12.57 8.29
C GLN A 127 12.63 13.92 9.00
N TYR A 128 11.75 14.89 8.81
CA TYR A 128 11.82 16.20 9.47
C TYR A 128 11.59 16.10 10.98
N ALA A 129 10.61 15.31 11.41
CA ALA A 129 10.31 15.07 12.82
C ALA A 129 11.48 14.36 13.50
N ALA A 130 12.03 13.29 12.90
CA ALA A 130 13.18 12.58 13.44
C ALA A 130 14.42 13.50 13.58
N LYS A 131 14.69 14.37 12.61
CA LYS A 131 15.76 15.37 12.69
C LYS A 131 15.47 16.46 13.74
N SER A 132 14.21 16.89 13.86
CA SER A 132 13.79 17.91 14.82
C SER A 132 13.94 17.46 16.28
N PHE A 133 13.55 16.22 16.60
CA PHE A 133 13.75 15.67 17.95
C PHE A 133 15.22 15.63 18.36
N SER A 134 16.10 15.20 17.45
CA SER A 134 17.54 15.16 17.71
C SER A 134 18.11 16.57 17.90
N TYR A 135 17.67 17.55 17.10
CA TYR A 135 18.11 18.94 17.20
C TYR A 135 17.63 19.63 18.49
N ILE A 136 16.37 19.42 18.88
CA ILE A 136 15.81 19.95 20.14
C ILE A 136 16.53 19.36 21.35
N ALA A 137 16.84 18.06 21.33
CA ALA A 137 17.60 17.41 22.40
C ALA A 137 19.01 18.01 22.54
N ILE A 138 19.70 18.27 21.43
CA ILE A 138 21.03 18.89 21.44
C ILE A 138 20.97 20.31 22.02
N ILE A 139 20.01 21.13 21.58
CA ILE A 139 19.82 22.49 22.12
C ILE A 139 19.56 22.45 23.63
N GLY A 140 18.70 21.52 24.08
CA GLY A 140 18.41 21.33 25.51
C GLY A 140 19.67 20.99 26.31
N ILE A 141 20.49 20.06 25.81
CA ILE A 141 21.76 19.68 26.46
C ILE A 141 22.70 20.88 26.54
N VAL A 142 22.88 21.63 25.45
CA VAL A 142 23.75 22.82 25.43
C VAL A 142 23.26 23.88 26.41
N ALA A 143 21.95 24.13 26.47
CA ALA A 143 21.36 25.09 27.40
C ALA A 143 21.59 24.68 28.87
N VAL A 144 21.46 23.38 29.19
CA VAL A 144 21.76 22.85 30.53
C VAL A 144 23.24 23.04 30.88
N TYR A 145 24.16 22.77 29.95
CA TYR A 145 25.59 23.00 30.17
C TYR A 145 25.91 24.48 30.38
N LEU A 146 25.35 25.36 29.57
CA LEU A 146 25.53 26.81 29.73
C LEU A 146 25.00 27.29 31.07
N PHE A 147 23.83 26.81 31.49
CA PHE A 147 23.26 27.14 32.78
C PHE A 147 24.14 26.64 33.94
N ALA A 148 24.67 25.41 33.86
CA ALA A 148 25.59 24.88 34.85
C ALA A 148 26.88 25.71 34.95
N ILE A 149 27.48 26.07 33.81
CA ILE A 149 28.67 26.92 33.74
C ILE A 149 28.39 28.29 34.36
N ILE A 150 27.25 28.92 34.03
CA ILE A 150 26.85 30.20 34.61
C ILE A 150 26.70 30.07 36.13
N LEU A 151 26.05 29.02 36.63
CA LEU A 151 25.90 28.80 38.07
C LEU A 151 27.25 28.61 38.78
N ASP A 152 28.20 27.91 38.16
CA ASP A 152 29.52 27.71 38.75
C ASP A 152 30.35 28.99 38.75
N ILE A 153 30.28 29.81 37.68
CA ILE A 153 30.87 31.16 37.68
C ILE A 153 30.27 32.03 38.77
N LEU A 154 28.93 32.03 38.95
CA LEU A 154 28.28 32.80 40.00
C LEU A 154 28.72 32.34 41.40
N LYS A 155 28.77 31.02 41.67
CA LYS A 155 29.26 30.49 42.96
C LYS A 155 30.71 30.89 43.24
N TYR A 156 31.54 30.90 42.20
CA TYR A 156 32.93 31.31 42.29
C TYR A 156 33.05 32.81 42.60
N VAL A 157 32.36 33.67 41.84
CA VAL A 157 32.39 35.13 42.02
C VAL A 157 31.84 35.55 43.38
N PHE A 158 30.76 34.93 43.85
CA PHE A 158 30.19 35.21 45.18
C PHE A 158 30.97 34.54 46.33
N GLY A 159 32.10 33.88 46.05
CA GLY A 159 32.96 33.27 47.10
C GLY A 159 32.29 32.13 47.86
N ILE A 160 31.16 31.60 47.38
CA ILE A 160 30.42 30.52 48.03
C ILE A 160 31.27 29.25 48.07
N ASP A 161 32.04 28.98 47.01
CA ASP A 161 32.91 27.80 46.95
C ASP A 161 34.12 27.91 47.90
N VAL A 162 34.69 29.11 48.05
CA VAL A 162 35.74 29.38 49.05
C VAL A 162 35.20 29.14 50.46
N ALA A 163 34.05 29.73 50.78
CA ALA A 163 33.41 29.55 52.08
C ALA A 163 32.99 28.08 52.33
N ARG A 164 32.58 27.36 51.30
CA ARG A 164 32.23 25.92 51.40
C ARG A 164 33.48 25.07 51.66
N ASN A 165 34.61 25.38 51.03
CA ASN A 165 35.87 24.67 51.23
C ASN A 165 36.42 24.88 52.64
N GLU A 166 36.41 26.11 53.17
CA GLU A 166 36.78 26.36 54.57
C GLU A 166 35.92 25.58 55.57
N ARG A 167 34.58 25.54 55.34
CA ARG A 167 33.67 24.73 56.18
C ARG A 167 33.93 23.22 56.07
N ARG A 168 34.42 22.73 54.93
CA ARG A 168 34.80 21.30 54.75
C ARG A 168 36.07 21.01 55.54
N GLU A 169 37.07 21.87 55.48
CA GLU A 169 38.31 21.71 56.24
C GLU A 169 38.08 21.76 57.75
N LEU A 170 37.25 22.70 58.24
CA LEU A 170 36.88 22.78 59.66
C LEU A 170 36.19 21.50 60.15
N ARG A 171 35.30 20.91 59.33
CA ARG A 171 34.66 19.63 59.64
C ARG A 171 35.68 18.49 59.71
N HIS A 172 36.63 18.45 58.77
CA HIS A 172 37.69 17.44 58.78
C HIS A 172 38.58 17.55 60.03
N LYS A 173 39.02 18.76 60.38
CA LYS A 173 39.81 19.01 61.60
C LYS A 173 39.06 18.60 62.88
N ARG A 174 37.76 18.92 62.98
CA ARG A 174 36.91 18.49 64.12
C ARG A 174 36.80 16.96 64.21
N ASN A 175 36.63 16.27 63.08
CA ASN A 175 36.56 14.81 63.07
C ASN A 175 37.89 14.17 63.49
N LEU A 176 39.02 14.73 63.04
CA LEU A 176 40.36 14.28 63.43
C LEU A 176 40.60 14.45 64.94
N HIS A 177 40.19 15.59 65.50
CA HIS A 177 40.29 15.85 66.94
C HIS A 177 39.40 14.92 67.77
N LYS A 178 38.16 14.64 67.30
CA LYS A 178 37.28 13.66 67.95
C LYS A 178 37.90 12.27 67.98
N LYS A 179 38.55 11.85 66.88
CA LYS A 179 39.24 10.56 66.78
C LYS A 179 40.39 10.46 67.79
N LYS A 180 41.27 11.46 67.85
CA LYS A 180 42.38 11.51 68.82
C LYS A 180 41.90 11.44 70.27
N ASN A 181 40.85 12.19 70.62
CA ASN A 181 40.28 12.14 71.96
C ASN A 181 39.70 10.76 72.32
N LEU A 182 39.16 10.04 71.34
CA LEU A 182 38.64 8.69 71.56
C LEU A 182 39.81 7.71 71.80
N GLU A 183 40.87 7.82 71.00
CA GLU A 183 42.10 7.03 71.13
C GLU A 183 42.77 7.27 72.49
N GLU A 184 42.87 8.52 72.96
CA GLU A 184 43.41 8.84 74.29
C GLU A 184 42.54 8.29 75.43
N LYS A 185 41.21 8.38 75.32
CA LYS A 185 40.30 7.78 76.31
C LYS A 185 40.43 6.27 76.34
N GLN A 186 40.62 5.64 75.18
CA GLN A 186 40.87 4.21 75.07
C GLN A 186 42.20 3.84 75.74
N ALA A 187 43.28 4.57 75.44
CA ALA A 187 44.60 4.35 76.03
C ALA A 187 44.59 4.52 77.57
N ARG A 188 43.90 5.54 78.10
CA ARG A 188 43.75 5.72 79.56
C ARG A 188 42.98 4.57 80.22
N LYS A 189 41.93 4.06 79.59
CA LYS A 189 41.22 2.87 80.09
C LYS A 189 42.14 1.65 80.08
N THR A 190 42.90 1.44 79.01
CA THR A 190 43.87 0.33 78.93
C THR A 190 44.95 0.45 80.00
N HIS A 191 45.49 1.65 80.24
CA HIS A 191 46.47 1.89 81.29
C HIS A 191 45.91 1.65 82.70
N LEU A 192 44.67 2.10 82.98
CA LEU A 192 44.01 1.84 84.27
C LEU A 192 43.74 0.35 84.51
N VAL A 193 43.40 -0.41 83.46
CA VAL A 193 43.23 -1.87 83.56
C VAL A 193 44.57 -2.54 83.86
N LEU A 194 45.67 -2.10 83.25
CA LEU A 194 47.00 -2.65 83.50
C LEU A 194 47.49 -2.40 84.95
N GLN A 195 47.13 -1.27 85.56
CA GLN A 195 47.48 -0.97 86.96
C GLN A 195 46.70 -1.77 88.02
N TYR A 196 45.66 -2.52 87.63
CA TYR A 196 44.84 -3.33 88.54
C TYR A 196 45.20 -4.83 88.49
N ILE A 197 46.16 -5.21 87.66
CA ILE A 197 46.56 -6.60 87.38
C ILE A 197 47.92 -6.95 88.05
N ASP A 198 48.60 -5.97 88.66
CA ASP A 198 49.75 -6.14 89.57
C ASP A 198 49.32 -5.95 91.03
#